data_AF-A0A958PPF4-F1
#
_entry.id   AF-A0A958PPF4-F1
#
_cell.length_a   1.000
_cell.length_b   1.000
_cell.length_c   1.000
_cell.angle_alpha   90.00
_cell.angle_beta   90.00
_cell.angle_gamma   90.00
#
_symmetry.space_group_name_H-M   'P 1'
#
loop_
_entity.id
_entity.type
_entity.pdbx_description
1 polymer ?
#
loop_
_entity_poly.entity_id
_entity_poly.type
_entity_poly.pdbx_seq_one_letter_code
_entity_poly.pdbx_strand_id
1 'polypeptide(L)'
;GMAVNSAFLNGLHTVEAKERMTQWLEETGKGRQQIQYRLRDWLFSRQRYWGEPFPIVHLEDGSTVAVPDAELPVLLPDIDDRTPQSFDKPPLSRADAEWLMVTLPDGRVGLRETNTMPQWAGSCWYYLRFVDPHNTQAPWGAAEEAYWMPVDLYVGGAEHAVLHLLYARFWHKVLYDCGLVTTKEPFQQLFNQGMIGAYSYRNRAGKYFHRDDVIAQDDAWVVRA
;
A
#
# COMPACT_ATOMS: atom_id res chain seq x y z
N GLY A 1 -14.45 9.67 -33.14
CA GLY A 1 -15.20 9.61 -34.41
C GLY A 1 -15.98 10.90 -34.63
N MET A 2 -16.77 10.97 -35.70
CA MET A 2 -17.71 12.07 -35.96
C MET A 2 -19.08 11.72 -35.40
N ALA A 3 -19.75 12.70 -34.79
CA ALA A 3 -21.12 12.52 -34.30
C ALA A 3 -22.13 12.56 -35.47
N VAL A 4 -23.06 11.59 -35.47
CA VAL A 4 -24.15 11.47 -36.43
C VAL A 4 -25.44 11.14 -35.67
N ASN A 5 -26.61 11.47 -36.24
CA ASN A 5 -27.93 11.27 -35.63
C ASN A 5 -28.04 11.83 -34.18
N SER A 6 -27.35 12.94 -33.91
CA SER A 6 -27.16 13.53 -32.57
C SER A 6 -27.55 15.02 -32.48
N ALA A 7 -28.50 15.47 -33.31
CA ALA A 7 -29.03 16.84 -33.33
C ALA A 7 -27.94 17.93 -33.42
N PHE A 8 -27.88 18.85 -32.46
CA PHE A 8 -26.92 19.97 -32.40
C PHE A 8 -25.45 19.55 -32.26
N LEU A 9 -25.19 18.24 -32.09
CA LEU A 9 -23.85 17.67 -32.08
C LEU A 9 -23.43 17.09 -33.45
N ASN A 10 -24.33 17.01 -34.44
CA ASN A 10 -24.01 16.44 -35.74
C ASN A 10 -22.83 17.16 -36.40
N GLY A 11 -21.88 16.39 -36.94
CA GLY A 11 -20.70 16.93 -37.59
C GLY A 11 -19.60 17.39 -36.64
N LEU A 12 -19.76 17.27 -35.32
CA LEU A 12 -18.69 17.52 -34.35
C LEU A 12 -17.82 16.27 -34.16
N HIS A 13 -16.52 16.48 -33.94
CA HIS A 13 -15.64 15.40 -33.49
C HIS A 13 -15.91 15.05 -32.02
N THR A 14 -15.63 13.82 -31.61
CA THR A 14 -15.96 13.31 -30.26
C THR A 14 -15.49 14.21 -29.11
N VAL A 15 -14.34 14.88 -29.20
CA VAL A 15 -13.84 15.78 -28.14
C VAL A 15 -14.74 17.01 -28.04
N GLU A 16 -14.95 17.72 -29.15
CA GLU A 16 -15.81 18.91 -29.24
C GLU A 16 -17.27 18.59 -28.89
N ALA A 17 -17.76 17.42 -29.31
CA ALA A 17 -19.11 16.96 -29.00
C ALA A 17 -19.32 16.73 -27.50
N LYS A 18 -18.29 16.22 -26.78
CA LYS A 18 -18.34 16.07 -25.32
C LYS A 18 -18.38 17.43 -24.64
N GLU A 19 -17.50 18.36 -25.03
CA GLU A 19 -17.47 19.72 -24.48
C GLU A 19 -18.81 20.44 -24.69
N ARG A 20 -19.34 20.40 -25.92
CA ARG A 20 -20.63 21.02 -26.26
C ARG A 20 -21.80 20.40 -25.50
N MET A 21 -21.82 19.08 -25.36
CA MET A 21 -22.85 18.39 -24.58
C MET A 21 -22.75 18.74 -23.09
N THR A 22 -21.55 18.77 -22.51
CA THR A 22 -21.33 19.16 -21.11
C THR A 22 -21.84 20.57 -20.85
N GLN A 23 -21.50 21.55 -21.70
CA GLN A 23 -22.00 22.92 -21.59
C GLN A 23 -23.53 22.97 -21.65
N TRP A 24 -24.14 22.28 -22.62
CA TRP A 24 -25.59 22.24 -22.74
C TRP A 24 -26.28 21.61 -21.52
N LEU A 25 -25.69 20.55 -20.94
CA LEU A 25 -26.19 19.91 -19.72
C LEU A 25 -26.15 20.87 -18.52
N GLU A 26 -25.11 21.70 -18.43
CA GLU A 26 -24.97 22.73 -17.39
C GLU A 26 -25.97 23.87 -17.57
N GLU A 27 -26.05 24.44 -18.78
CA GLU A 27 -26.98 25.54 -19.11
C GLU A 27 -28.45 25.15 -18.90
N THR A 28 -28.78 23.87 -19.10
CA THR A 28 -30.15 23.36 -18.93
C THR A 28 -30.42 22.74 -17.55
N GLY A 29 -29.43 22.75 -16.64
CA GLY A 29 -29.56 22.17 -15.30
C GLY A 29 -29.77 20.66 -15.26
N LYS A 30 -29.37 19.94 -16.32
CA LYS A 30 -29.56 18.49 -16.49
C LYS A 30 -28.30 17.67 -16.17
N GLY A 31 -27.19 18.34 -15.89
CA GLY A 31 -25.95 17.71 -15.52
C GLY A 31 -24.86 18.73 -15.26
N ARG A 32 -23.68 18.24 -14.92
CA ARG A 32 -22.48 19.05 -14.73
C ARG A 32 -21.24 18.27 -15.10
N GLN A 33 -20.15 18.96 -15.41
CA GLN A 33 -18.86 18.31 -15.55
C GLN A 33 -18.47 17.62 -14.24
N GLN A 34 -17.96 16.40 -14.36
CA GLN A 34 -17.39 15.65 -13.26
C GLN A 34 -16.13 14.92 -13.72
N ILE A 35 -15.05 15.13 -12.98
CA ILE A 35 -13.81 14.37 -13.15
C ILE A 35 -13.92 13.12 -12.29
N GLN A 36 -13.64 11.95 -12.87
CA GLN A 36 -13.61 10.67 -12.16
C GLN A 36 -12.25 10.02 -12.33
N TYR A 37 -11.79 9.34 -11.28
CA TYR A 37 -10.55 8.57 -11.29
C TYR A 37 -10.87 7.08 -11.25
N ARG A 38 -10.09 6.29 -11.98
CA ARG A 38 -10.16 4.83 -11.89
C ARG A 38 -9.50 4.30 -10.61
N LEU A 39 -8.56 5.07 -10.05
CA LEU A 39 -7.90 4.76 -8.78
C LEU A 39 -8.94 4.62 -7.67
N ARG A 40 -8.74 3.62 -6.80
CA ARG A 40 -9.57 3.37 -5.63
C ARG A 40 -8.73 3.61 -4.37
N ASP A 41 -9.42 3.84 -3.27
CA ASP A 41 -8.77 3.91 -1.98
C ASP A 41 -8.03 2.62 -1.67
N TRP A 42 -6.93 2.78 -0.93
CA TRP A 42 -6.06 1.67 -0.63
C TRP A 42 -6.61 0.88 0.55
N LEU A 43 -7.07 -0.36 0.27
CA LEU A 43 -7.38 -1.32 1.33
C LEU A 43 -6.10 -1.71 2.09
N PHE A 44 -5.89 -1.05 3.22
CA PHE A 44 -4.64 -1.11 3.98
C PHE A 44 -4.61 -2.29 4.96
N SER A 45 -5.68 -2.53 5.73
CA SER A 45 -5.72 -3.55 6.79
C SER A 45 -5.58 -5.00 6.30
N ARG A 46 -5.01 -5.87 7.14
CA ARG A 46 -4.82 -7.30 6.89
C ARG A 46 -5.26 -8.13 8.09
N GLN A 47 -6.00 -9.21 7.84
CA GLN A 47 -6.37 -10.22 8.85
C GLN A 47 -5.24 -11.26 8.96
N ARG A 48 -4.05 -10.81 9.37
CA ARG A 48 -2.83 -11.63 9.45
C ARG A 48 -2.10 -11.33 10.75
N TYR A 49 -1.38 -12.33 11.25
CA TYR A 49 -0.54 -12.17 12.44
C TYR A 49 0.71 -11.34 12.14
N TRP A 50 1.45 -11.70 11.07
CA TRP A 50 2.75 -11.09 10.78
C TRP A 50 2.62 -9.75 10.03
N GLY A 51 2.48 -8.67 10.80
CA GLY A 51 2.48 -7.28 10.34
C GLY A 51 2.46 -6.33 11.52
N GLU A 52 2.64 -5.03 11.28
CA GLU A 52 2.62 -4.04 12.36
C GLU A 52 1.19 -3.89 12.92
N PRO A 53 0.98 -3.99 14.25
CA PRO A 53 -0.31 -3.67 14.85
C PRO A 53 -0.69 -2.21 14.58
N PHE A 54 -1.97 -1.96 14.28
CA PHE A 54 -2.46 -0.59 14.20
C PHE A 54 -2.48 0.06 15.60
N PRO A 55 -2.02 1.31 15.75
CA PRO A 55 -2.16 2.06 17.00
C PRO A 55 -3.58 2.65 17.12
N ILE A 56 -4.61 1.80 17.00
CA ILE A 56 -6.03 2.19 17.04
C ILE A 56 -6.74 1.38 18.13
N VAL A 57 -7.65 2.05 18.85
CA VAL A 57 -8.51 1.48 19.89
C VAL A 57 -9.97 1.75 19.54
N HIS A 58 -10.79 0.72 19.60
CA HIS A 58 -12.24 0.73 19.42
C HIS A 58 -12.94 0.89 20.77
N LEU A 59 -13.88 1.84 20.86
CA LEU A 59 -14.63 2.12 22.08
C LEU A 59 -16.03 1.52 22.05
N GLU A 60 -16.64 1.36 23.23
CA GLU A 60 -17.99 0.76 23.36
C GLU A 60 -19.08 1.56 22.64
N ASP A 61 -18.89 2.87 22.46
CA ASP A 61 -19.80 3.76 21.73
C ASP A 61 -19.68 3.63 20.20
N GLY A 62 -18.78 2.77 19.71
CA GLY A 62 -18.51 2.54 18.29
C GLY A 62 -17.53 3.54 17.66
N SER A 63 -16.99 4.48 18.44
CA SER A 63 -15.93 5.38 17.96
C SER A 63 -14.54 4.72 18.02
N THR A 64 -13.57 5.34 17.35
CA THR A 64 -12.18 4.90 17.36
C THR A 64 -11.25 6.04 17.78
N VAL A 65 -10.19 5.70 18.49
CA VAL A 65 -9.14 6.65 18.90
C VAL A 65 -7.76 6.05 18.63
N ALA A 66 -6.75 6.91 18.52
CA ALA A 66 -5.36 6.47 18.46
C ALA A 66 -4.87 6.05 19.85
N VAL A 67 -3.95 5.08 19.89
CA VAL A 67 -3.14 4.79 21.07
C VAL A 67 -2.29 6.03 21.41
N PRO A 68 -2.14 6.41 22.70
CA PRO A 68 -1.29 7.53 23.07
C PRO A 68 0.16 7.36 22.58
N ASP A 69 0.80 8.45 22.12
CA ASP A 69 2.17 8.40 21.57
C ASP A 69 3.19 7.80 22.54
N ALA A 70 3.02 8.05 23.85
CA ALA A 70 3.90 7.51 24.89
C ALA A 70 3.80 5.98 25.08
N GLU A 71 2.74 5.36 24.55
CA GLU A 71 2.53 3.91 24.56
C GLU A 71 2.99 3.24 23.26
N LEU A 72 3.55 4.01 22.32
CA LEU A 72 4.19 3.46 21.15
C LEU A 72 5.58 2.91 21.49
N PRO A 73 6.02 1.82 20.82
CA PRO A 73 5.29 1.07 19.80
C PRO A 73 4.26 0.10 20.41
N VAL A 74 3.16 -0.14 19.68
CA VAL A 74 2.29 -1.28 19.95
C VAL A 74 3.00 -2.56 19.51
N LEU A 75 3.59 -3.27 20.47
CA LEU A 75 4.32 -4.50 20.19
C LEU A 75 3.35 -5.60 19.72
N LEU A 76 3.79 -6.37 18.71
CA LEU A 76 3.07 -7.55 18.26
C LEU A 76 3.07 -8.59 19.40
N PRO A 77 1.91 -9.08 19.87
CA PRO A 77 1.85 -10.03 20.97
C PRO A 77 2.34 -11.40 20.49
N ASP A 78 2.90 -12.18 21.41
CA ASP A 78 3.12 -13.60 21.13
C ASP A 78 1.82 -14.37 21.34
N ILE A 79 1.44 -15.17 20.35
CA ILE A 79 0.24 -16.01 20.37
C ILE A 79 0.56 -17.37 19.75
N ASP A 80 -0.07 -18.42 20.28
CA ASP A 80 0.12 -19.80 19.82
C ASP A 80 -0.48 -20.03 18.42
N ASP A 81 -1.79 -19.78 18.26
CA ASP A 81 -2.47 -19.96 16.97
C ASP A 81 -2.45 -18.68 16.14
N ARG A 82 -1.58 -18.66 15.13
CA ARG A 82 -1.38 -17.55 14.18
C ARG A 82 -2.18 -17.72 12.88
N THR A 83 -2.99 -18.77 12.78
CA THR A 83 -3.73 -19.13 11.56
C THR A 83 -4.87 -18.15 11.32
N PRO A 84 -5.01 -17.59 10.10
CA PRO A 84 -6.20 -16.82 9.74
C PRO A 84 -7.40 -17.77 9.63
N GLN A 85 -8.42 -17.59 10.48
CA GLN A 85 -9.60 -18.47 10.49
C GLN A 85 -10.75 -17.90 9.65
N SER A 86 -11.03 -16.61 9.78
CA SER A 86 -12.02 -15.89 8.98
C SER A 86 -11.71 -14.40 8.94
N PHE A 87 -12.47 -13.64 8.14
CA PHE A 87 -12.35 -12.18 8.10
C PHE A 87 -12.66 -11.53 9.46
N ASP A 88 -13.70 -12.02 10.14
CA ASP A 88 -14.17 -11.47 11.43
C ASP A 88 -13.36 -11.98 12.64
N LYS A 89 -12.38 -12.86 12.43
CA LYS A 89 -11.54 -13.45 13.48
C LYS A 89 -10.07 -13.44 13.09
N PRO A 90 -9.46 -12.23 12.95
CA PRO A 90 -8.04 -12.12 12.66
C PRO A 90 -7.20 -12.72 13.80
N PRO A 91 -5.95 -13.16 13.55
CA PRO A 91 -5.17 -13.83 14.57
C PRO A 91 -5.00 -13.07 15.88
N LEU A 92 -4.83 -11.74 15.83
CA LEU A 92 -4.63 -10.92 17.04
C LEU A 92 -5.87 -10.81 17.93
N SER A 93 -7.06 -11.19 17.45
CA SER A 93 -8.26 -11.23 18.29
C SER A 93 -8.20 -12.33 19.37
N ARG A 94 -7.17 -13.18 19.36
CA ARG A 94 -6.92 -14.24 20.34
C ARG A 94 -5.79 -13.89 21.33
N ALA A 95 -5.21 -12.69 21.22
CA ALA A 95 -4.26 -12.23 22.22
C ALA A 95 -4.93 -12.10 23.59
N ASP A 96 -4.13 -12.13 24.65
CA ASP A 96 -4.64 -12.03 26.01
C ASP A 96 -5.27 -10.65 26.28
N ALA A 97 -6.16 -10.60 27.27
CA ALA A 97 -6.88 -9.37 27.65
C ALA A 97 -5.92 -8.22 28.01
N GLU A 98 -4.74 -8.53 28.56
CA GLU A 98 -3.71 -7.54 28.86
C GLU A 98 -3.22 -6.79 27.62
N TRP A 99 -3.13 -7.49 26.47
CA TRP A 99 -2.75 -6.86 25.22
C TRP A 99 -3.96 -6.20 24.53
N LEU A 100 -5.11 -6.90 24.51
CA LEU A 100 -6.30 -6.46 23.79
C LEU A 100 -6.94 -5.20 24.38
N MET A 101 -6.94 -5.07 25.71
CA MET A 101 -7.64 -3.99 26.40
C MET A 101 -6.69 -2.81 26.65
N VAL A 102 -7.12 -1.61 26.28
CA VAL A 102 -6.37 -0.37 26.53
C VAL A 102 -7.19 0.56 27.40
N THR A 103 -6.62 1.00 28.51
CA THR A 103 -7.17 2.07 29.34
C THR A 103 -6.62 3.39 28.86
N LEU A 104 -7.49 4.25 28.32
CA LEU A 104 -7.13 5.57 27.85
C LEU A 104 -6.83 6.52 29.02
N PRO A 105 -6.12 7.65 28.77
CA PRO A 105 -5.81 8.64 29.81
C PRO A 105 -7.04 9.23 30.52
N ASP A 106 -8.20 9.22 29.86
CA ASP A 106 -9.48 9.68 30.43
C ASP A 106 -10.23 8.60 31.23
N GLY A 107 -9.64 7.41 31.38
CA GLY A 107 -10.18 6.27 32.13
C GLY A 107 -11.13 5.37 31.34
N ARG A 108 -11.48 5.70 30.10
CA ARG A 108 -12.25 4.79 29.24
C ARG A 108 -11.41 3.57 28.88
N VAL A 109 -12.07 2.43 28.73
CA VAL A 109 -11.44 1.18 28.30
C VAL A 109 -11.95 0.85 26.90
N GLY A 110 -11.04 0.46 26.02
CA GLY A 110 -11.35 0.05 24.65
C GLY A 110 -10.57 -1.17 24.20
N LEU A 111 -10.93 -1.69 23.03
CA LEU A 111 -10.33 -2.86 22.41
C LEU A 111 -9.35 -2.44 21.31
N ARG A 112 -8.11 -2.94 21.31
CA ARG A 112 -7.16 -2.70 20.20
C ARG A 112 -7.71 -3.19 18.86
N GLU A 113 -7.33 -2.50 17.79
CA GLU A 113 -7.47 -3.02 16.44
C GLU A 113 -6.68 -4.33 16.30
N THR A 114 -7.32 -5.36 15.73
CA THR A 114 -6.78 -6.73 15.66
C THR A 114 -6.35 -7.12 14.25
N ASN A 115 -6.58 -6.25 13.27
CA ASN A 115 -5.90 -6.30 11.99
C ASN A 115 -4.46 -5.77 12.12
N THR A 116 -3.64 -6.12 11.14
CA THR A 116 -2.28 -5.60 10.99
C THR A 116 -2.16 -4.76 9.73
N MET A 117 -1.15 -3.90 9.70
CA MET A 117 -0.75 -3.17 8.50
C MET A 117 -0.17 -4.15 7.46
N PRO A 118 -0.26 -3.84 6.15
CA PRO A 118 0.31 -4.68 5.12
C PRO A 118 1.83 -4.47 5.06
N GLN A 119 2.57 -5.40 4.47
CA GLN A 119 4.04 -5.29 4.30
C GLN A 119 4.49 -3.99 3.59
N TRP A 120 3.60 -3.38 2.80
CA TRP A 120 3.87 -2.11 2.14
C TRP A 120 3.86 -0.91 3.10
N ALA A 121 3.35 -1.04 4.33
CA ALA A 121 3.41 0.02 5.33
C ALA A 121 4.85 0.47 5.60
N GLY A 122 5.78 -0.48 5.77
CA GLY A 122 7.20 -0.18 5.87
C GLY A 122 7.84 0.21 4.52
N SER A 123 7.51 -0.52 3.45
CA SER A 123 8.19 -0.31 2.15
C SER A 123 7.88 1.04 1.50
N CYS A 124 6.85 1.76 1.92
CA CYS A 124 6.52 3.06 1.34
C CYS A 124 7.40 4.23 1.81
N TRP A 125 8.22 4.04 2.84
CA TRP A 125 9.04 5.12 3.42
C TRP A 125 10.43 4.68 3.90
N TYR A 126 10.81 3.41 3.74
CA TYR A 126 12.09 2.88 4.21
C TYR A 126 13.33 3.67 3.74
N TYR A 127 13.27 4.27 2.54
CA TYR A 127 14.35 5.11 2.01
C TYR A 127 14.62 6.35 2.87
N LEU A 128 13.60 6.89 3.55
CA LEU A 128 13.76 7.96 4.54
C LEU A 128 14.41 7.41 5.81
N ARG A 129 14.01 6.22 6.28
CA ARG A 129 14.61 5.63 7.48
C ARG A 129 16.10 5.33 7.30
N PHE A 130 16.55 5.04 6.08
CA PHE A 130 17.97 4.82 5.80
C PHE A 130 18.85 6.04 5.99
N VAL A 131 18.31 7.26 5.89
CA VAL A 131 19.11 8.48 6.09
C VAL A 131 19.47 8.69 7.56
N ASP A 132 18.68 8.11 8.46
CA ASP A 132 18.85 8.23 9.91
C ASP A 132 18.30 7.00 10.66
N PRO A 133 18.97 5.83 10.53
CA PRO A 133 18.42 4.54 10.93
C PRO A 133 18.41 4.31 12.45
N HIS A 134 19.18 5.07 13.21
CA HIS A 134 19.36 4.89 14.66
C HIS A 134 18.64 5.95 15.50
N ASN A 135 17.89 6.86 14.88
CA ASN A 135 17.13 7.85 15.61
C ASN A 135 16.00 7.19 16.41
N THR A 136 16.05 7.37 17.73
CA THR A 136 15.07 6.81 18.67
C THR A 136 13.99 7.81 19.07
N GLN A 137 14.09 9.06 18.61
CA GLN A 137 13.17 10.15 18.97
C GLN A 137 12.23 10.53 17.83
N ALA A 138 12.59 10.20 16.59
CA ALA A 138 11.82 10.51 15.39
C ALA A 138 12.01 9.44 14.30
N PRO A 139 11.13 9.40 13.28
CA PRO A 139 11.31 8.55 12.10
C PRO A 139 12.63 8.82 11.35
N TRP A 140 13.04 10.09 11.26
CA TRP A 140 14.33 10.58 10.75
C TRP A 140 14.57 12.02 11.23
N GLY A 141 15.82 12.49 11.21
CA GLY A 141 16.18 13.89 11.45
C GLY A 141 16.04 14.78 10.20
N ALA A 142 15.68 16.05 10.41
CA ALA A 142 15.45 17.00 9.33
C ALA A 142 16.74 17.39 8.58
N ALA A 143 17.90 17.39 9.27
CA ALA A 143 19.18 17.70 8.65
C ALA A 143 19.65 16.56 7.74
N GLU A 144 19.47 15.32 8.20
CA GLU A 144 19.79 14.10 7.47
C GLU A 144 18.89 13.94 6.23
N GLU A 145 17.59 14.18 6.38
CA GLU A 145 16.65 14.18 5.25
C GLU A 145 17.03 15.22 4.20
N ALA A 146 17.24 16.48 4.61
CA ALA A 146 17.57 17.57 3.70
C ALA A 146 18.92 17.38 2.99
N TYR A 147 19.85 16.63 3.60
CA TYR A 147 21.14 16.32 3.00
C TYR A 147 21.05 15.19 1.96
N TRP A 148 20.30 14.12 2.25
CA TRP A 148 20.29 12.90 1.43
C TRP A 148 19.15 12.84 0.40
N MET A 149 18.06 13.58 0.60
CA MET A 149 16.89 13.50 -0.27
C MET A 149 16.91 14.56 -1.38
N PRO A 150 16.34 14.24 -2.57
CA PRO A 150 15.69 12.99 -2.93
C PRO A 150 16.69 11.89 -3.33
N VAL A 151 16.24 10.64 -3.46
CA VAL A 151 17.09 9.57 -4.00
C VAL A 151 17.41 9.88 -5.47
N ASP A 152 18.69 10.05 -5.80
CA ASP A 152 19.13 10.38 -7.16
C ASP A 152 18.73 9.28 -8.17
N LEU A 153 19.05 8.03 -7.86
CA LEU A 153 18.78 6.86 -8.71
C LEU A 153 18.16 5.72 -7.90
N TYR A 154 16.90 5.42 -8.19
CA TYR A 154 16.21 4.23 -7.69
C TYR A 154 16.26 3.12 -8.74
N VAL A 155 16.74 1.94 -8.35
CA VAL A 155 16.80 0.75 -9.22
C VAL A 155 15.84 -0.31 -8.71
N GLY A 156 14.91 -0.77 -9.54
CA GLY A 156 13.94 -1.80 -9.14
C GLY A 156 13.13 -2.34 -10.31
N GLY A 157 12.58 -3.54 -10.17
CA GLY A 157 11.86 -4.16 -11.28
C GLY A 157 10.54 -3.46 -11.63
N ALA A 158 10.12 -3.54 -12.89
CA ALA A 158 8.93 -2.88 -13.40
C ALA A 158 7.62 -3.40 -12.79
N GLU A 159 7.64 -4.58 -12.16
CA GLU A 159 6.52 -5.15 -11.40
C GLU A 159 6.02 -4.23 -10.28
N HIS A 160 6.84 -3.30 -9.82
CA HIS A 160 6.51 -2.37 -8.75
C HIS A 160 5.86 -1.05 -9.21
N ALA A 161 5.67 -0.85 -10.53
CA ALA A 161 5.22 0.41 -11.12
C ALA A 161 3.88 0.94 -10.57
N VAL A 162 2.91 0.06 -10.32
CA VAL A 162 1.54 0.43 -9.89
C VAL A 162 1.23 0.09 -8.43
N LEU A 163 2.21 -0.44 -7.69
CA LEU A 163 2.10 -0.78 -6.27
C LEU A 163 3.09 0.06 -5.47
N HIS A 164 4.24 -0.52 -5.10
CA HIS A 164 5.26 0.12 -4.28
C HIS A 164 5.62 1.53 -4.76
N LEU A 165 5.91 1.73 -6.05
CA LEU A 165 6.30 3.05 -6.56
C LEU A 165 5.16 4.07 -6.48
N LEU A 166 3.91 3.64 -6.65
CA LEU A 166 2.76 4.52 -6.46
C LEU A 166 2.53 4.86 -4.99
N TYR A 167 2.60 3.86 -4.10
CA TYR A 167 2.37 4.04 -2.67
C TYR A 167 3.49 4.82 -1.98
N ALA A 168 4.75 4.63 -2.39
CA ALA A 168 5.87 5.43 -1.92
C ALA A 168 5.68 6.91 -2.26
N ARG A 169 5.23 7.22 -3.49
CA ARG A 169 4.90 8.60 -3.90
C ARG A 169 3.72 9.16 -3.12
N PHE A 170 2.68 8.37 -2.90
CA PHE A 170 1.53 8.78 -2.10
C PHE A 170 1.96 9.17 -0.67
N TRP A 171 2.68 8.28 0.02
CA TRP A 171 3.17 8.54 1.37
C TRP A 171 4.14 9.71 1.42
N HIS A 172 5.06 9.83 0.47
CA HIS A 172 5.98 10.97 0.41
C HIS A 172 5.24 12.30 0.29
N LYS A 173 4.14 12.36 -0.48
CA LYS A 173 3.32 13.57 -0.59
C LYS A 173 2.56 13.89 0.69
N VAL A 174 2.01 12.87 1.36
CA VAL A 174 1.42 13.05 2.69
C VAL A 174 2.45 13.63 3.66
N LEU A 175 3.66 13.07 3.68
CA LEU A 175 4.76 13.55 4.53
C LEU A 175 5.23 14.97 4.15
N TYR A 176 5.22 15.31 2.86
CA TYR A 176 5.52 16.65 2.36
C TYR A 176 4.47 17.67 2.82
N ASP A 177 3.19 17.31 2.72
CA ASP A 177 2.08 18.16 3.19
C ASP A 177 2.12 18.33 4.72
N CYS A 178 2.64 17.35 5.46
CA CYS A 178 2.95 17.44 6.89
C CYS A 178 4.24 18.21 7.21
N GLY A 179 5.04 18.61 6.22
CA GLY A 179 6.31 19.32 6.42
C GLY A 179 7.47 18.46 6.94
N LEU A 180 7.38 17.13 6.82
CA LEU A 180 8.39 16.18 7.33
C LEU A 180 9.49 15.84 6.31
N VAL A 181 9.27 16.16 5.04
CA VAL A 181 10.26 15.99 3.95
C VAL A 181 10.34 17.27 3.14
N THR A 182 11.51 17.56 2.58
CA THR A 182 11.79 18.80 1.86
C THR A 182 11.44 18.73 0.37
N THR A 183 11.25 17.52 -0.18
CA THR A 183 10.96 17.27 -1.60
C THR A 183 9.56 16.72 -1.84
N LYS A 184 8.98 17.01 -3.01
CA LYS A 184 7.63 16.51 -3.39
C LYS A 184 7.61 15.08 -3.94
N GLU A 185 8.74 14.58 -4.41
CA GLU A 185 8.88 13.25 -5.01
C GLU A 185 10.13 12.57 -4.43
N PRO A 186 10.05 11.28 -4.07
CA PRO A 186 11.14 10.59 -3.37
C PRO A 186 12.30 10.16 -4.26
N PHE A 187 12.05 9.98 -5.57
CA PHE A 187 13.02 9.39 -6.51
C PHE A 187 13.18 10.33 -7.73
N GLN A 188 14.39 10.80 -7.99
CA GLN A 188 14.68 11.71 -9.12
C GLN A 188 14.77 10.94 -10.43
N GLN A 189 15.51 9.83 -10.45
CA GLN A 189 15.60 8.91 -11.57
C GLN A 189 15.18 7.51 -11.15
N LEU A 190 14.39 6.86 -12.00
CA LEU A 190 14.00 5.45 -11.85
C LEU A 190 14.62 4.65 -13.00
N PHE A 191 15.32 3.57 -12.67
CA PHE A 191 15.82 2.60 -13.65
C PHE A 191 15.24 1.22 -13.36
N ASN A 192 14.51 0.67 -14.33
CA ASN A 192 13.94 -0.66 -14.22
C ASN A 192 14.86 -1.69 -14.90
N GLN A 193 15.52 -2.54 -14.10
CA GLN A 193 16.36 -3.59 -14.65
C GLN A 193 15.52 -4.67 -15.37
N GLY A 194 16.10 -5.27 -16.40
CA GLY A 194 15.52 -6.44 -17.08
C GLY A 194 15.56 -7.69 -16.20
N MET A 195 14.69 -8.66 -16.50
CA MET A 195 14.69 -9.95 -15.81
C MET A 195 15.88 -10.80 -16.25
N ILE A 196 16.52 -11.49 -15.29
CA ILE A 196 17.51 -12.53 -15.60
C ILE A 196 16.75 -13.81 -15.98
N GLY A 197 16.99 -14.30 -17.20
CA GLY A 197 16.36 -15.51 -17.71
C GLY A 197 17.15 -16.78 -17.39
N ALA A 198 16.43 -17.86 -17.02
CA ALA A 198 16.97 -19.21 -16.89
C ALA A 198 15.85 -20.24 -17.19
N TYR A 199 16.21 -21.49 -17.48
CA TYR A 199 15.22 -22.56 -17.58
C TYR A 199 14.58 -22.80 -16.21
N SER A 200 13.26 -22.69 -16.14
CA SER A 200 12.46 -23.08 -14.96
C SER A 200 11.73 -24.39 -15.25
N TYR A 201 11.83 -25.35 -14.35
CA TYR A 201 11.16 -26.63 -14.50
C TYR A 201 9.87 -26.62 -13.69
N ARG A 202 8.75 -26.95 -14.32
CA ARG A 202 7.44 -26.91 -13.66
C ARG A 202 6.73 -28.24 -13.83
N ASN A 203 6.28 -28.84 -12.74
CA ASN A 203 5.45 -30.04 -12.81
C ASN A 203 4.00 -29.70 -13.21
N ARG A 204 3.18 -30.73 -13.45
CA ARG A 204 1.76 -30.57 -13.80
C ARG A 204 0.93 -29.85 -12.73
N ALA A 205 1.36 -29.88 -11.47
CA ALA A 205 0.71 -29.19 -10.35
C ALA A 205 1.09 -27.71 -10.24
N GLY A 206 1.94 -27.19 -11.14
CA GLY A 206 2.37 -25.79 -11.14
C GLY A 206 3.52 -25.48 -10.19
N LYS A 207 4.09 -26.48 -9.50
CA LYS A 207 5.26 -26.31 -8.64
C LYS A 207 6.51 -26.14 -9.51
N TYR A 208 7.28 -25.10 -9.25
CA TYR A 208 8.58 -24.87 -9.87
C TYR A 208 9.70 -25.61 -9.12
N PHE A 209 10.70 -26.05 -9.87
CA PHE A 209 11.89 -26.75 -9.40
C PHE A 209 13.13 -26.03 -9.92
N HIS A 210 14.18 -25.98 -9.09
CA HIS A 210 15.48 -25.47 -9.51
C HIS A 210 16.10 -26.43 -10.53
N ARG A 211 17.05 -25.93 -11.33
CA ARG A 211 17.78 -26.76 -12.30
C ARG A 211 18.49 -27.95 -11.63
N ASP A 212 18.98 -27.76 -10.42
CA ASP A 212 19.70 -28.80 -9.67
C ASP A 212 18.76 -29.86 -9.07
N ASP A 213 17.46 -29.55 -8.97
CA ASP A 213 16.43 -30.46 -8.48
C ASP A 213 15.91 -31.40 -9.58
N VAL A 214 16.32 -31.20 -10.82
CA VAL A 214 15.88 -32.00 -11.97
C VAL A 214 17.05 -32.65 -12.68
N ILE A 215 16.78 -33.81 -13.26
CA ILE A 215 17.71 -34.52 -14.13
C ILE A 215 17.04 -34.77 -15.47
N ALA A 216 17.82 -34.70 -16.55
CA ALA A 216 17.37 -35.16 -17.84
C ALA A 216 17.31 -36.68 -17.82
N GLN A 217 16.14 -37.25 -18.10
CA GLN A 217 15.92 -38.67 -18.25
C GLN A 217 15.13 -38.86 -19.55
N ASP A 218 15.77 -39.52 -20.53
CA ASP A 218 15.28 -39.61 -21.91
C ASP A 218 14.98 -38.21 -22.50
N ASP A 219 13.82 -38.03 -23.15
CA ASP A 219 13.35 -36.75 -23.70
C ASP A 219 12.60 -35.88 -22.67
N ALA A 220 12.74 -36.17 -21.37
CA ALA A 220 12.04 -35.51 -20.28
C ALA A 220 12.97 -35.00 -19.17
N TRP A 221 12.47 -34.03 -18.40
CA TRP A 221 13.08 -33.59 -17.15
C TRP A 221 12.26 -34.11 -15.99
N VAL A 222 12.89 -34.87 -15.10
CA VAL A 222 12.25 -35.45 -13.92
C VAL A 222 12.89 -34.89 -12.66
N VAL A 223 12.12 -34.82 -11.58
CA VAL A 223 12.62 -34.39 -10.27
C VAL A 223 13.58 -35.46 -9.75
N ARG A 224 14.77 -35.04 -9.31
CA ARG A 224 15.75 -35.92 -8.68
C ARG A 224 15.12 -36.51 -7.41
N ALA A 225 15.21 -37.84 -7.26
CA ALA A 225 14.75 -38.56 -6.08
C ALA A 225 15.61 -38.25 -4.85
#